data_AF-A0A432HCY6-F1
#
_entry.id   AF-A0A432HCY6-F1
#
_cell.length_a   1.000
_cell.length_b   1.000
_cell.length_c   1.000
_cell.angle_alpha   90.00
_cell.angle_beta   90.00
_cell.angle_gamma   90.00
#
_symmetry.space_group_name_H-M   'P 1'
#
loop_
_entity.id
_entity.type
_entity.pdbx_description
1 polymer ?
#
loop_
_entity_poly.entity_id
_entity_poly.type
_entity_poly.pdbx_seq_one_letter_code
_entity_poly.pdbx_strand_id
1 'polypeptide(L)'
;MTVWNQPKENSIDALLHGMQFADGVEFDLRLSSDGDFVVYHNELVPGEGPKSERSIERMGTDELRSHGIVTFDGLLSQRPFTDAWQAGGKTANIEFKVPHPAAQIDDVDGYLRAMMRLLEEKLGPF
;
A
#
# COMPACT_ATOMS: atom_id res chain seq x y z
N MET A 1 -32.55 -4.15 -7.89
CA MET A 1 -31.20 -4.65 -7.61
C MET A 1 -30.24 -3.51 -7.86
N THR A 2 -29.41 -3.14 -6.90
CA THR A 2 -28.33 -2.16 -7.11
C THR A 2 -27.24 -2.84 -7.94
N VAL A 3 -26.78 -2.17 -9.00
CA VAL A 3 -25.65 -2.64 -9.81
C VAL A 3 -24.39 -2.55 -8.95
N TRP A 4 -23.68 -3.67 -8.79
CA TRP A 4 -22.41 -3.69 -8.08
C TRP A 4 -21.39 -2.83 -8.86
N ASN A 5 -20.70 -1.94 -8.15
CA ASN A 5 -19.64 -1.10 -8.70
C ASN A 5 -18.31 -1.55 -8.11
N GLN A 6 -17.36 -1.93 -8.96
CA GLN A 6 -16.05 -2.38 -8.51
C GLN A 6 -15.32 -1.23 -7.79
N PRO A 7 -14.83 -1.44 -6.55
CA PRO A 7 -14.02 -0.43 -5.87
C PRO A 7 -12.67 -0.23 -6.57
N LYS A 8 -12.04 0.92 -6.33
CA LYS A 8 -10.73 1.25 -6.89
C LYS A 8 -9.68 0.24 -6.39
N GLU A 9 -8.78 -0.19 -7.27
CA GLU A 9 -7.59 -0.98 -6.92
C GLU A 9 -6.85 -0.40 -5.70
N ASN A 10 -6.31 -1.28 -4.86
CA ASN A 10 -5.57 -0.95 -3.62
C ASN A 10 -6.30 -0.03 -2.64
N SER A 11 -7.61 0.18 -2.80
CA SER A 11 -8.45 0.81 -1.79
C SER A 11 -8.81 -0.19 -0.69
N ILE A 12 -9.11 0.33 0.50
CA ILE A 12 -9.64 -0.47 1.61
C ILE A 12 -10.89 -1.25 1.17
N ASP A 13 -11.82 -0.63 0.46
CA ASP A 13 -13.05 -1.28 0.00
C ASP A 13 -12.78 -2.46 -0.95
N ALA A 14 -11.82 -2.32 -1.87
CA ALA A 14 -11.43 -3.41 -2.78
C ALA A 14 -10.83 -4.59 -2.00
N LEU A 15 -9.92 -4.30 -1.06
CA LEU A 15 -9.22 -5.31 -0.29
C LEU A 15 -10.14 -6.01 0.72
N LEU A 16 -11.07 -5.28 1.34
CA LEU A 16 -12.11 -5.85 2.19
C LEU A 16 -13.06 -6.75 1.39
N HIS A 17 -13.47 -6.30 0.20
CA HIS A 17 -14.30 -7.12 -0.68
C HIS A 17 -13.56 -8.41 -1.09
N GLY A 18 -12.28 -8.30 -1.46
CA GLY A 18 -11.46 -9.47 -1.78
C GLY A 18 -11.34 -10.45 -0.61
N MET A 19 -11.03 -9.98 0.59
CA MET A 19 -10.97 -10.82 1.80
C MET A 19 -12.30 -11.53 2.10
N GLN A 20 -13.44 -10.90 1.79
CA GLN A 20 -14.77 -11.47 2.03
C GLN A 20 -15.16 -12.54 0.99
N PHE A 21 -14.80 -12.35 -0.29
CA PHE A 21 -15.35 -13.13 -1.39
C PHE A 21 -14.33 -13.99 -2.15
N ALA A 22 -13.03 -13.84 -1.89
CA ALA A 22 -11.96 -14.64 -2.47
C ALA A 22 -11.15 -15.35 -1.37
N ASP A 23 -10.19 -16.20 -1.76
CA ASP A 23 -9.29 -16.90 -0.82
C ASP A 23 -8.23 -15.98 -0.20
N GLY A 24 -8.07 -14.79 -0.75
CA GLY A 24 -7.10 -13.80 -0.31
C GLY A 24 -7.07 -12.61 -1.25
N VAL A 25 -6.10 -11.73 -1.03
CA VAL A 25 -5.86 -10.53 -1.83
C VAL A 25 -4.38 -10.36 -2.13
N GLU A 26 -4.10 -9.56 -3.14
CA GLU A 26 -2.78 -9.00 -3.41
C GLU A 26 -2.87 -7.48 -3.27
N PHE A 27 -1.79 -6.85 -2.79
CA PHE A 27 -1.63 -5.40 -2.81
C PHE A 27 -0.17 -4.98 -2.74
N ASP A 28 0.08 -3.78 -3.23
CA ASP A 28 1.42 -3.22 -3.36
C ASP A 28 1.76 -2.25 -2.23
N LEU A 29 2.98 -2.35 -1.70
CA LEU A 29 3.54 -1.41 -0.75
C LEU A 29 4.61 -0.52 -1.37
N ARG A 30 4.51 0.77 -1.06
CA ARG A 30 5.53 1.81 -1.26
C ARG A 30 5.75 2.56 0.06
N LEU A 31 6.84 3.31 0.17
CA LEU A 31 7.05 4.24 1.29
C LEU A 31 6.78 5.68 0.84
N SER A 32 6.13 6.46 1.71
CA SER A 32 6.10 7.92 1.60
C SER A 32 7.45 8.53 1.99
N SER A 33 7.61 9.84 1.79
CA SER A 33 8.79 10.58 2.28
C SER A 33 8.90 10.59 3.80
N ASP A 34 7.80 10.31 4.51
CA ASP A 34 7.75 10.27 5.97
C ASP A 34 8.11 8.88 6.52
N GLY A 35 8.35 7.90 5.65
CA GLY A 35 8.68 6.53 6.02
C GLY A 35 7.46 5.66 6.35
N ASP A 36 6.24 6.11 6.02
CA ASP A 36 5.03 5.30 6.18
C ASP A 36 4.79 4.40 4.97
N PHE A 37 4.34 3.17 5.23
CA PHE A 37 3.82 2.32 4.16
C PHE A 37 2.49 2.84 3.64
N VAL A 38 2.43 3.00 2.31
CA VAL A 38 1.21 3.30 1.56
C VAL A 38 0.87 2.15 0.62
N VAL A 39 -0.42 1.94 0.40
CA VAL A 39 -0.94 0.87 -0.45
C VAL A 39 -1.22 1.43 -1.84
N TYR A 40 -0.30 1.22 -2.78
CA TYR A 40 -0.39 1.84 -4.11
C TYR A 40 0.52 1.19 -5.16
N HIS A 41 -0.06 0.82 -6.30
CA HIS A 41 0.65 0.13 -7.38
C HIS A 41 1.64 1.04 -8.13
N ASN A 42 1.14 2.18 -8.62
CA ASN A 42 1.88 3.02 -9.56
C ASN A 42 2.97 3.83 -8.89
N GLU A 43 3.99 4.16 -9.66
CA GLU A 43 5.18 4.87 -9.17
C GLU A 43 4.95 6.39 -9.03
N LEU A 44 3.92 6.92 -9.69
CA LEU A 44 3.55 8.33 -9.67
C LEU A 44 2.07 8.51 -9.30
N VAL A 45 1.78 9.58 -8.56
CA VAL A 45 0.43 10.13 -8.46
C VAL A 45 0.02 10.69 -9.85
N PRO A 46 -1.22 10.44 -10.32
CA PRO A 46 -1.71 10.99 -11.58
C PRO A 46 -1.75 12.52 -11.53
N GLY A 47 -1.31 13.18 -12.60
CA GLY A 47 -1.33 14.64 -12.68
C GLY A 47 -0.27 15.19 -13.62
N GLU A 48 -0.30 16.51 -13.77
CA GLU A 48 0.72 17.26 -14.51
C GLU A 48 1.89 17.65 -13.61
N GLY A 49 2.99 18.08 -14.21
CA GLY A 49 4.19 18.52 -13.48
C GLY A 49 5.31 17.46 -13.38
N PRO A 50 6.44 17.84 -12.76
CA PRO A 50 7.64 17.02 -12.69
C PRO A 50 7.38 15.65 -12.06
N LYS A 51 7.92 14.58 -12.66
CA LYS A 51 7.80 13.22 -12.10
C LYS A 51 8.36 13.11 -10.69
N SER A 52 9.38 13.90 -10.37
CA SER A 52 10.01 13.91 -9.05
C SER A 52 9.07 14.45 -7.98
N GLU A 53 8.17 15.38 -8.29
CA GLU A 53 7.17 15.92 -7.35
C GLU A 53 5.97 14.99 -7.18
N ARG A 54 5.73 14.10 -8.14
CA ARG A 54 4.63 13.12 -8.11
C ARG A 54 5.05 11.72 -7.67
N SER A 55 6.34 11.51 -7.39
CA SER A 55 6.87 10.20 -6.96
C SER A 55 6.41 9.92 -5.54
N ILE A 56 5.88 8.72 -5.30
CA ILE A 56 5.35 8.34 -3.98
C ILE A 56 6.40 8.53 -2.88
N GLU A 57 7.65 8.17 -3.16
CA GLU A 57 8.76 8.20 -2.21
C GLU A 57 9.27 9.63 -1.91
N ARG A 58 8.74 10.64 -2.62
CA ARG A 58 9.06 12.07 -2.39
C ARG A 58 7.88 12.88 -1.85
N MET A 59 6.72 12.25 -1.65
CA MET A 59 5.51 12.90 -1.16
C MET A 59 5.23 12.52 0.29
N GLY A 60 4.74 13.48 1.07
CA GLY A 60 4.36 13.26 2.46
C GLY A 60 3.11 12.38 2.59
N THR A 61 2.96 11.68 3.71
CA THR A 61 1.84 10.74 3.92
C THR A 61 0.49 11.45 3.84
N ASP A 62 0.35 12.66 4.41
CA ASP A 62 -0.90 13.41 4.38
C ASP A 62 -1.25 13.93 2.97
N GLU A 63 -0.24 14.26 2.17
CA GLU A 63 -0.43 14.63 0.76
C GLU A 63 -0.93 13.42 -0.04
N LEU A 64 -0.30 12.26 0.13
CA LEU A 64 -0.74 11.01 -0.51
C LEU A 64 -2.18 10.63 -0.11
N ARG A 65 -2.54 10.82 1.16
CA ARG A 65 -3.93 10.64 1.64
C ARG A 65 -4.91 11.57 0.93
N SER A 66 -4.53 12.82 0.65
CA SER A 66 -5.38 13.75 -0.11
C SER A 66 -5.65 13.29 -1.54
N HIS A 67 -4.79 12.44 -2.11
CA HIS A 67 -4.99 11.76 -3.39
C HIS A 67 -5.79 10.44 -3.28
N GLY A 68 -6.31 10.13 -2.09
CA GLY A 68 -7.06 8.90 -1.82
C GLY A 68 -6.18 7.65 -1.74
N ILE A 69 -4.88 7.81 -1.51
CA ILE A 69 -3.97 6.70 -1.25
C ILE A 69 -4.04 6.37 0.24
N VAL A 70 -4.25 5.09 0.56
CA VAL A 70 -4.40 4.63 1.94
C VAL A 70 -3.06 4.18 2.52
N THR A 71 -2.90 4.29 3.84
CA THR A 71 -1.74 3.77 4.55
C THR A 71 -1.94 2.29 4.91
N PHE A 72 -0.86 1.54 4.99
CA PHE A 72 -0.90 0.14 5.42
C PHE A 72 -1.45 0.00 6.85
N ASP A 73 -1.04 0.89 7.76
CA ASP A 73 -1.64 0.96 9.11
C ASP A 73 -3.15 1.23 9.05
N GLY A 74 -3.61 1.98 8.04
CA GLY A 74 -5.02 2.25 7.81
C GLY A 74 -5.78 0.99 7.39
N LEU A 75 -5.18 0.14 6.55
CA LEU A 75 -5.68 -1.18 6.18
C LEU A 75 -5.68 -2.14 7.38
N LEU A 76 -4.57 -2.22 8.14
CA LEU A 76 -4.45 -3.08 9.32
C LEU A 76 -5.40 -2.67 10.45
N SER A 77 -5.86 -1.42 10.49
CA SER A 77 -6.89 -1.00 11.46
C SER A 77 -8.29 -1.56 11.14
N GLN A 78 -8.50 -2.12 9.94
CA GLN A 78 -9.77 -2.70 9.54
C GLN A 78 -9.92 -4.12 10.08
N ARG A 79 -10.64 -4.28 11.20
CA ARG A 79 -10.90 -5.61 11.78
C ARG A 79 -11.40 -6.66 10.79
N PRO A 80 -12.34 -6.37 9.87
CA PRO A 80 -12.78 -7.38 8.91
C PRO A 80 -11.64 -7.88 8.00
N PHE A 81 -10.63 -7.05 7.74
CA PHE A 81 -9.42 -7.45 7.01
C PHE A 81 -8.51 -8.33 7.90
N THR A 82 -8.14 -7.85 9.08
CA THR A 82 -7.20 -8.54 9.96
C THR A 82 -7.76 -9.84 10.51
N ASP A 83 -9.04 -9.89 10.86
CA ASP A 83 -9.69 -11.09 11.39
C ASP A 83 -9.75 -12.18 10.30
N ALA A 84 -10.05 -11.79 9.05
CA ALA A 84 -10.06 -12.71 7.91
C ALA A 84 -8.66 -13.28 7.62
N TRP A 85 -7.62 -12.44 7.73
CA TRP A 85 -6.23 -12.85 7.50
C TRP A 85 -5.68 -13.70 8.66
N GLN A 86 -5.88 -13.28 9.91
CA GLN A 86 -5.29 -13.95 11.09
C GLN A 86 -6.03 -15.23 11.49
N ALA A 87 -7.37 -15.22 11.45
CA ALA A 87 -8.20 -16.31 11.94
C ALA A 87 -9.08 -16.96 10.86
N GLY A 88 -9.36 -16.24 9.77
CA GLY A 88 -10.23 -16.71 8.68
C GLY A 88 -9.54 -17.58 7.62
N GLY A 89 -8.23 -17.79 7.73
CA GLY A 89 -7.45 -18.59 6.77
C GLY A 89 -7.29 -17.93 5.39
N LYS A 90 -7.56 -16.63 5.27
CA LYS A 90 -7.33 -15.87 4.04
C LYS A 90 -5.86 -15.52 3.87
N THR A 91 -5.42 -15.38 2.63
CA THR A 91 -4.05 -15.01 2.30
C THR A 91 -3.93 -13.54 1.91
N ALA A 92 -2.79 -12.93 2.25
CA ALA A 92 -2.40 -11.64 1.71
C ALA A 92 -1.04 -11.80 1.01
N ASN A 93 -1.02 -11.53 -0.29
CA ASN A 93 0.22 -11.36 -1.05
C ASN A 93 0.60 -9.88 -1.02
N ILE A 94 1.82 -9.58 -0.58
CA ILE A 94 2.31 -8.20 -0.42
C ILE A 94 3.47 -8.00 -1.39
N GLU A 95 3.28 -7.17 -2.41
CA GLU A 95 4.34 -6.80 -3.34
C GLU A 95 5.07 -5.55 -2.86
N PHE A 96 6.40 -5.62 -2.66
CA PHE A 96 7.22 -4.43 -2.47
C PHE A 96 7.57 -3.81 -3.82
N LYS A 97 7.13 -2.58 -4.05
CA LYS A 97 7.48 -1.86 -5.28
C LYS A 97 8.82 -1.15 -5.16
N VAL A 98 9.56 -1.17 -6.27
CA VAL A 98 10.75 -0.34 -6.44
C VAL A 98 10.37 1.13 -6.64
N PRO A 99 11.22 2.08 -6.17
CA PRO A 99 10.99 3.49 -6.36
C PRO A 99 11.18 3.89 -7.83
N HIS A 100 10.47 4.92 -8.29
CA HIS A 100 10.72 5.50 -9.61
C HIS A 100 12.12 6.14 -9.64
N PRO A 101 12.88 6.12 -10.75
CA PRO A 101 14.20 6.77 -10.83
C PRO A 101 14.20 8.28 -10.48
N ALA A 102 13.07 8.97 -10.73
CA ALA A 102 12.93 10.39 -10.33
C ALA A 102 12.79 10.61 -8.82
N ALA A 103 12.63 9.55 -8.02
CA ALA A 103 12.78 9.60 -6.57
C ALA A 103 14.24 9.85 -6.13
N GLN A 104 15.21 9.62 -7.03
CA GLN A 104 16.65 9.78 -6.77
C GLN A 104 17.15 8.92 -5.60
N ILE A 105 16.63 7.69 -5.50
CA ILE A 105 17.10 6.67 -4.56
C ILE A 105 18.12 5.80 -5.31
N ASP A 106 19.41 6.02 -5.05
CA ASP A 106 20.50 5.37 -5.78
C ASP A 106 20.72 3.91 -5.33
N ASP A 107 20.64 3.62 -4.02
CA ASP A 107 20.75 2.27 -3.46
C ASP A 107 19.37 1.60 -3.32
N VAL A 108 18.81 1.17 -4.46
CA VAL A 108 17.49 0.51 -4.52
C VAL A 108 17.47 -0.79 -3.69
N ASP A 109 18.56 -1.56 -3.69
CA ASP A 109 18.65 -2.79 -2.93
C ASP A 109 18.66 -2.52 -1.42
N GLY A 110 19.39 -1.50 -0.97
CA GLY A 110 19.38 -1.03 0.42
C GLY A 110 18.01 -0.53 0.83
N TYR A 111 17.34 0.20 -0.05
CA TYR A 111 15.96 0.66 0.16
C TYR A 111 14.97 -0.50 0.33
N LEU A 112 14.98 -1.50 -0.56
CA LEU A 112 14.11 -2.68 -0.44
C LEU A 112 14.40 -3.48 0.84
N ARG A 113 15.67 -3.65 1.21
CA ARG A 113 16.05 -4.29 2.47
C ARG A 113 15.52 -3.53 3.69
N ALA A 114 15.56 -2.19 3.66
CA ALA A 114 15.02 -1.35 4.72
C ALA A 114 13.50 -1.48 4.81
N MET A 115 12.78 -1.49 3.68
CA MET A 115 11.33 -1.76 3.66
C MET A 115 11.00 -3.10 4.29
N MET A 116 11.68 -4.19 3.92
CA MET A 116 11.41 -5.51 4.48
C MET A 116 11.61 -5.55 5.99
N ARG A 117 12.69 -4.93 6.50
CA ARG A 117 12.93 -4.81 7.96
C ARG A 117 11.84 -3.99 8.66
N LEU A 118 11.45 -2.85 8.08
CA LEU A 118 10.38 -2.02 8.64
C LEU A 118 9.05 -2.77 8.68
N LEU A 119 8.75 -3.59 7.66
CA LEU A 119 7.55 -4.41 7.66
C LEU A 119 7.62 -5.49 8.76
N GLU A 120 8.76 -6.17 8.91
CA GLU A 120 8.97 -7.13 10.00
C GLU A 120 8.80 -6.47 11.39
N GLU A 121 9.31 -5.26 11.57
CA GLU A 121 9.14 -4.49 12.82
C GLU A 121 7.67 -4.12 13.07
N LYS A 122 6.96 -3.66 12.04
CA LYS A 122 5.53 -3.29 12.13
C LYS A 122 4.60 -4.48 12.32
N LEU A 123 4.94 -5.65 11.76
CA LEU A 123 4.21 -6.91 11.94
C LEU A 123 4.76 -7.75 13.11
N GLY A 124 5.74 -7.21 13.85
CA GLY A 124 6.37 -7.85 15.01
C GLY A 124 5.38 -8.28 16.09
N PRO A 125 5.79 -9.18 17.01
CA PRO A 125 4.93 -10.20 17.58
C PRO A 125 3.68 -9.62 18.25
N PHE A 126 2.52 -9.94 17.67
CA PHE A 126 1.23 -9.95 18.36
C PHE A 126 1.19 -11.03 19.44
#